data_AF-A0A936NBY1-F1
#
_entry.id   AF-A0A936NBY1-F1
#
_cell.length_a   1.000
_cell.length_b   1.000
_cell.length_c   1.000
_cell.angle_alpha   90.00
_cell.angle_beta   90.00
_cell.angle_gamma   90.00
#
_symmetry.space_group_name_H-M   'P 1'
#
loop_
_entity.id
_entity.type
_entity.pdbx_description
1 polymer ?
#
loop_
_entity_poly.entity_id
_entity_poly.type
_entity_poly.pdbx_seq_one_letter_code
_entity_poly.pdbx_strand_id
1 'polypeptide(L)'
;MNETTPTSAESTTEAATGDPTGAELGWAEAMGELSGILAELERDDVDLDVLADRVERAAWLISVCRERIAGTRLRVDELVADLIPEDPTG
;
A
#
# COMPACT_ATOMS: atom_id res chain seq x y z
N MET A 1 6.95 44.24 -27.06
CA MET A 1 6.66 43.78 -25.70
C MET A 1 6.68 42.26 -25.72
N ASN A 2 7.68 41.62 -25.11
CA ASN A 2 7.68 40.18 -24.84
C ASN A 2 7.01 39.97 -23.49
N GLU A 3 5.90 39.26 -23.46
CA GLU A 3 5.34 38.72 -22.23
C GLU A 3 5.84 37.29 -22.08
N THR A 4 7.01 37.16 -21.46
CA THR A 4 7.46 35.89 -20.89
C THR A 4 6.93 35.82 -19.48
N THR A 5 5.82 35.10 -19.28
CA THR A 5 5.45 34.60 -17.97
C THR A 5 6.09 33.21 -17.78
N PRO A 6 7.05 33.03 -16.86
CA PRO A 6 7.41 31.71 -16.39
C PRO A 6 6.29 31.27 -15.44
N THR A 7 5.45 30.32 -15.87
CA THR A 7 4.60 29.63 -14.91
C THR A 7 5.49 28.71 -14.09
N SER A 8 5.57 28.99 -12.80
CA SER A 8 6.35 28.26 -11.82
C SER A 8 6.09 26.76 -11.91
N ALA A 9 7.18 26.02 -12.10
CA ALA A 9 7.32 24.67 -11.58
C ALA A 9 7.55 24.81 -10.07
N GLU A 10 6.57 24.41 -9.27
CA GLU A 10 6.57 24.11 -7.84
C GLU A 10 5.10 23.75 -7.53
N SER A 11 4.71 22.71 -6.80
CA SER A 11 5.39 21.78 -5.93
C SER A 11 4.42 20.65 -5.61
N THR A 12 4.97 19.46 -5.39
CA THR A 12 4.51 18.50 -4.36
C THR A 12 3.10 17.91 -4.50
N THR A 13 3.06 16.66 -4.98
CA THR A 13 2.22 15.63 -4.35
C THR A 13 3.10 14.43 -4.04
N GLU A 14 4.03 14.64 -3.12
CA GLU A 14 4.59 13.57 -2.31
C GLU A 14 3.67 13.47 -1.08
N ALA A 15 2.69 12.59 -1.16
CA ALA A 15 1.86 12.20 -0.02
C ALA A 15 2.05 10.70 0.23
N ALA A 16 3.30 10.30 0.43
CA ALA A 16 3.60 9.08 1.16
C ALA A 16 3.40 9.38 2.66
N THR A 17 2.17 9.26 3.14
CA THR A 17 1.95 9.10 4.60
C THR A 17 2.25 7.64 4.93
N GLY A 18 3.54 7.30 4.98
CA GLY A 18 4.05 6.07 5.56
C GLY A 18 4.80 6.44 6.84
N ASP A 19 4.41 5.81 7.95
CA ASP A 19 5.10 5.91 9.23
C ASP A 19 6.63 5.75 9.06
N PRO A 20 7.48 6.64 9.61
CA PRO A 20 8.93 6.63 9.39
C PRO A 20 9.69 5.58 10.21
N THR A 21 9.00 4.59 10.79
CA THR A 21 9.63 3.47 11.47
C THR A 21 9.95 2.37 10.45
N GLY A 22 11.14 2.44 9.85
CA GLY A 22 11.59 1.44 8.88
C GLY A 22 11.60 0.02 9.47
N ALA A 23 10.77 -0.87 8.91
CA ALA A 23 10.95 -2.33 8.96
C ALA A 23 9.93 -3.11 8.09
N GLU A 24 8.80 -2.51 7.71
CA GLU A 24 7.73 -3.25 7.04
C GLU A 24 7.22 -2.50 5.80
N LEU A 25 7.47 -3.07 4.62
CA LEU A 25 7.02 -2.64 3.30
C LEU A 25 5.67 -1.90 3.36
N GLY A 26 5.61 -0.62 2.98
CA GLY A 26 4.37 0.17 3.08
C GLY A 26 3.24 -0.37 2.20
N TRP A 27 1.96 -0.09 2.51
CA TRP A 27 0.84 -0.53 1.65
C TRP A 27 1.00 -0.07 0.20
N ALA A 28 1.36 1.20 0.00
CA ALA A 28 1.59 1.78 -1.32
C ALA A 28 2.78 1.12 -2.04
N GLU A 29 3.83 0.78 -1.30
CA GLU A 29 5.01 0.09 -1.81
C GLU A 29 4.68 -1.34 -2.23
N ALA A 30 3.97 -2.10 -1.38
CA ALA A 30 3.49 -3.44 -1.69
C ALA A 30 2.60 -3.46 -2.94
N MET A 31 1.72 -2.46 -3.08
CA MET A 31 0.84 -2.33 -4.23
C MET A 31 1.59 -1.95 -5.51
N GLY A 32 2.60 -1.09 -5.41
CA GLY A 32 3.48 -0.74 -6.50
C GLY A 32 4.27 -1.96 -7.00
N GLU A 33 4.81 -2.74 -6.06
CA GLU A 33 5.55 -3.97 -6.38
C GLU A 33 4.63 -5.01 -7.04
N LEU A 34 3.43 -5.25 -6.51
CA LEU A 34 2.43 -6.15 -7.11
C LEU A 34 2.06 -5.73 -8.53
N SER A 35 1.90 -4.42 -8.77
CA SER A 35 1.59 -3.88 -10.10
C SER A 35 2.75 -4.11 -11.07
N GLY A 36 4.00 -3.95 -10.61
CA GLY A 36 5.19 -4.25 -11.40
C GLY A 36 5.30 -5.74 -11.73
N ILE A 37 5.04 -6.62 -10.76
CA ILE A 37 5.00 -8.07 -10.99
C ILE A 37 3.95 -8.40 -12.05
N LEU A 38 2.72 -7.89 -11.92
CA LEU A 38 1.66 -8.15 -12.90
C LEU A 38 2.07 -7.71 -14.31
N ALA A 39 2.66 -6.53 -14.45
CA ALA A 39 3.14 -6.04 -15.74
C ALA A 39 4.24 -6.92 -16.34
N GLU A 40 5.09 -7.56 -15.52
CA GLU A 40 6.07 -8.53 -15.99
C GLU A 40 5.41 -9.86 -16.42
N LEU A 41 4.40 -10.34 -15.68
CA LEU A 41 3.70 -11.59 -16.02
C LEU A 41 2.94 -11.51 -17.35
N GLU A 42 2.55 -10.30 -17.78
CA GLU A 42 1.83 -10.06 -19.03
C GLU A 42 2.74 -10.04 -20.27
N ARG A 43 4.07 -10.13 -20.08
CA ARG A 43 5.04 -10.12 -21.18
C ARG A 43 5.24 -11.53 -21.75
N ASP A 44 5.18 -11.63 -23.08
CA ASP A 44 5.41 -12.89 -23.80
C ASP A 44 6.88 -13.36 -23.83
N ASP A 45 7.83 -12.53 -23.37
CA ASP A 45 9.28 -12.79 -23.44
C ASP A 45 9.92 -13.20 -22.10
N VAL A 46 9.12 -13.46 -21.07
CA VAL A 46 9.61 -13.77 -19.72
C VAL A 46 9.86 -15.27 -19.54
N ASP A 47 11.00 -15.59 -18.91
CA ASP A 47 11.39 -16.96 -18.59
C ASP A 47 10.46 -17.57 -17.50
N LEU A 48 10.15 -18.86 -17.64
CA LEU A 48 9.26 -19.60 -16.74
C LEU A 48 9.75 -19.61 -15.28
N ASP A 49 11.07 -19.67 -15.07
CA ASP A 49 11.66 -19.65 -13.73
C ASP A 49 11.50 -18.27 -13.08
N VAL A 50 11.71 -17.20 -13.87
CA VAL A 50 11.45 -15.82 -13.43
C VAL A 50 9.98 -15.63 -13.09
N LEU A 51 9.08 -16.20 -13.89
CA LEU A 51 7.64 -16.15 -13.62
C LEU A 51 7.30 -16.78 -12.26
N ALA A 52 7.91 -17.92 -11.95
CA ALA A 52 7.71 -18.61 -10.67
C ALA A 52 8.16 -17.74 -9.48
N ASP A 53 9.36 -17.17 -9.54
CA ASP A 53 9.89 -16.29 -8.49
C ASP A 53 8.98 -15.06 -8.27
N ARG A 54 8.46 -14.48 -9.35
CA ARG A 54 7.58 -13.32 -9.29
C ARG A 54 6.22 -13.65 -8.69
N VAL A 55 5.66 -14.80 -9.03
CA VAL A 55 4.41 -15.28 -8.41
C VAL A 55 4.60 -15.57 -6.93
N GLU A 56 5.71 -16.17 -6.51
CA GLU A 56 6.01 -16.40 -5.09
C GLU A 56 6.13 -15.08 -4.33
N ARG A 57 6.85 -14.11 -4.90
CA ARG A 57 6.95 -12.77 -4.33
C ARG A 57 5.58 -12.09 -4.19
N ALA A 58 4.74 -12.16 -5.21
CA ALA A 58 3.38 -11.61 -5.17
C ALA A 58 2.53 -12.29 -4.08
N ALA A 59 2.62 -13.61 -3.94
CA ALA A 59 1.91 -14.34 -2.90
C ALA A 59 2.33 -13.89 -1.49
N TRP A 60 3.63 -13.67 -1.27
CA TRP A 60 4.14 -13.14 -0.01
C TRP A 60 3.61 -11.72 0.28
N LEU A 61 3.65 -10.82 -0.70
CA LEU A 61 3.13 -9.45 -0.59
C LEU A 61 1.64 -9.45 -0.21
N ILE A 62 0.86 -10.33 -0.82
CA ILE A 62 -0.57 -10.49 -0.51
C ILE A 62 -0.78 -10.97 0.93
N SER A 63 0.05 -11.88 1.44
CA SER A 63 -0.04 -12.32 2.85
C SER A 63 0.15 -11.16 3.81
N VAL A 64 1.24 -10.40 3.63
CA VAL A 64 1.57 -9.23 4.46
C VAL A 64 0.45 -8.21 4.42
N CYS A 65 -0.10 -7.93 3.24
CA CYS A 65 -1.22 -7.02 3.06
C CYS A 65 -2.47 -7.47 3.85
N ARG A 66 -2.80 -8.76 3.80
CA ARG A 66 -3.96 -9.32 4.51
C ARG A 66 -3.78 -9.27 6.02
N GLU A 67 -2.60 -9.59 6.53
CA GLU A 67 -2.28 -9.53 7.95
C GLU A 67 -2.44 -8.11 8.50
N ARG A 68 -1.95 -7.10 7.77
CA ARG A 68 -2.12 -5.70 8.14
C ARG A 68 -3.57 -5.24 8.16
N ILE A 69 -4.36 -5.64 7.16
CA ILE A 69 -5.80 -5.33 7.14
C ILE A 69 -6.50 -5.98 8.34
N ALA A 70 -6.15 -7.23 8.68
CA ALA A 70 -6.70 -7.92 9.83
C ALA A 70 -6.33 -7.23 11.14
N GLY A 71 -5.06 -6.85 11.33
CA GLY A 71 -4.61 -6.12 12.51
C GLY A 71 -5.26 -4.73 12.64
N THR A 72 -5.44 -4.03 11.51
CA THR A 72 -6.14 -2.74 11.50
C THR A 72 -7.61 -2.89 11.89
N ARG A 73 -8.29 -3.91 11.36
CA ARG A 73 -9.69 -4.21 11.73
C ARG A 73 -9.84 -4.48 13.22
N LEU A 74 -8.98 -5.32 13.78
CA LEU A 74 -8.96 -5.61 15.22
C LEU A 74 -8.86 -4.31 16.04
N ARG A 75 -7.91 -3.44 15.68
CA ARG A 75 -7.71 -2.17 16.38
C ARG A 75 -8.92 -1.23 16.27
N VAL A 76 -9.58 -1.22 15.11
CA VAL A 76 -10.83 -0.45 14.93
C VAL A 76 -11.93 -1.03 15.81
N ASP A 77 -12.09 -2.35 15.86
CA ASP A 77 -13.10 -3.01 16.69
C ASP A 77 -12.89 -2.73 18.18
N GLU A 78 -11.63 -2.76 18.65
CA GLU A 78 -11.25 -2.37 20.02
C GLU A 78 -11.63 -0.91 20.32
N LEU A 79 -11.29 0.02 19.43
CA LEU A 79 -11.65 1.43 19.59
C LEU A 79 -13.17 1.62 19.60
N VAL A 80 -13.91 0.95 18.72
CA VAL A 80 -15.38 1.06 18.69
C VAL A 80 -15.99 0.52 20.00
N ALA A 81 -15.47 -0.58 20.54
CA ALA A 81 -15.92 -1.12 21.82
C ALA A 81 -15.72 -0.12 22.97
N ASP A 82 -14.56 0.56 23.01
CA ASP A 82 -14.27 1.59 24.01
C ASP A 82 -15.20 2.83 23.90
N LEU A 83 -15.71 3.13 22.70
CA LEU A 83 -16.61 4.26 22.44
C LEU A 83 -18.08 3.98 22.77
N ILE A 84 -18.50 2.71 22.90
CA ILE A 84 -19.88 2.36 23.25
C ILE A 84 -20.01 2.39 24.78
N PRO A 85 -20.73 3.37 25.37
CA PRO A 85 -21.03 3.33 26.79
C PRO A 85 -21.92 2.12 27.07
N GLU A 86 -21.49 1.25 27.99
CA GLU A 86 -22.33 0.21 28.58
C GLU A 86 -23.65 0.86 29.04
N ASP A 87 -24.78 0.54 28.43
CA ASP A 87 -26.09 1.03 28.86
C ASP A 87 -26.41 0.39 30.23
N PRO A 88 -26.44 1.15 31.34
CA PRO A 88 -26.66 0.57 32.66
C PRO A 88 -28.14 0.28 32.97
N THR A 89 -29.03 0.26 31.97
CA THR A 89 -30.48 0.11 32.19
C THR A 89 -31.08 -1.07 31.41
N GLY A 90 -30.92 -2.26 31.99
CA GLY A 90 -31.91 -3.34 31.91
C GLY A 90 -32.81 -3.32 33.13
#